data_AF-A0AAV7GMW5-F1
#
_entry.id   AF-A0AAV7GMW5-F1
#
_cell.length_a   1.000
_cell.length_b   1.000
_cell.length_c   1.000
_cell.angle_alpha   90.00
_cell.angle_beta   90.00
_cell.angle_gamma   90.00
#
_symmetry.space_group_name_H-M   'P 1'
#
loop_
_entity.id
_entity.type
_entity.pdbx_description
1 polymer ?
#
loop_
_entity_poly.entity_id
_entity_poly.type
_entity_poly.pdbx_seq_one_letter_code
_entity_poly.pdbx_strand_id
1 'polypeptide(L)'
;MRLRMGSFHGETAHPKKDPSTGELFSFQYGPVPPFLTYFRFDTVGKYKTWEDVPIFLLAQPSMVHDSAITEWFAIFRDIQIMMKPIYMVVPGGGSPIGSDQGNVPRLGILPKYAWADAEMR
;
A
#
# COMPACT_ATOMS: atom_id res chain seq x y z
N MET A 1 -15.71 4.73 -22.36
CA MET A 1 -15.46 3.61 -21.42
C MET A 1 -13.96 3.45 -21.27
N ARG A 2 -13.36 4.05 -20.23
CA ARG A 2 -11.91 4.00 -20.02
C ARG A 2 -11.58 2.67 -19.33
N LEU A 3 -11.03 1.72 -20.08
CA LEU A 3 -10.39 0.54 -19.51
C LEU A 3 -9.29 1.03 -18.55
N ARG A 4 -9.50 0.89 -17.24
CA ARG A 4 -8.42 1.07 -16.27
C ARG A 4 -7.46 -0.09 -16.50
N MET A 5 -6.31 0.19 -17.10
CA MET A 5 -5.20 -0.75 -17.17
C MET A 5 -4.94 -1.21 -15.73
N GLY A 6 -5.19 -2.47 -15.42
CA GLY A 6 -4.95 -3.01 -14.08
C GLY A 6 -3.48 -2.83 -13.73
N SER A 7 -3.21 -2.21 -12.58
CA SER A 7 -1.84 -2.09 -12.06
C SER A 7 -1.30 -3.50 -11.80
N PHE A 8 -0.01 -3.75 -12.07
CA PHE A 8 0.69 -5.02 -11.75
C PHE A 8 0.95 -5.18 -10.25
N HIS A 9 -0.01 -4.79 -9.40
CA HIS A 9 0.11 -4.75 -7.96
C HIS A 9 -0.96 -5.65 -7.35
N GLY A 10 -0.55 -6.49 -6.40
CA GLY A 10 -1.47 -7.26 -5.59
C GLY A 10 -2.20 -6.33 -4.61
N GLU A 11 -3.50 -6.55 -4.43
CA GLU A 11 -4.24 -5.93 -3.33
C GLU A 11 -3.84 -6.60 -2.00
N THR A 12 -3.87 -5.83 -0.91
CA THR A 12 -3.61 -6.36 0.43
C THR A 12 -4.56 -7.50 0.78
N ALA A 13 -4.02 -8.52 1.45
CA ALA A 13 -4.83 -9.57 2.07
C ALA A 13 -5.48 -9.11 3.39
N HIS A 14 -5.18 -7.89 3.85
CA HIS A 14 -5.61 -7.35 5.14
C HIS A 14 -6.43 -6.06 5.02
N PRO A 15 -7.49 -6.00 4.19
CA PRO A 15 -8.34 -4.82 4.14
C PRO A 15 -9.04 -4.61 5.49
N LYS A 16 -9.33 -3.36 5.84
CA LYS A 16 -9.93 -2.98 7.11
C LYS A 16 -11.33 -2.43 6.88
N LYS A 17 -12.33 -3.04 7.51
CA LYS A 17 -13.68 -2.50 7.53
C LYS A 17 -13.83 -1.55 8.72
N ASP A 18 -14.26 -0.32 8.47
CA ASP A 18 -14.60 0.62 9.54
C ASP A 18 -15.95 0.21 10.15
N PRO A 19 -16.01 -0.09 11.46
CA PRO A 19 -17.25 -0.53 12.10
C PRO A 19 -18.30 0.59 12.22
N SER A 20 -17.88 1.86 12.18
CA SER A 20 -18.77 3.01 12.32
C SER A 20 -19.46 3.37 10.99
N THR A 21 -18.70 3.37 9.88
CA THR A 21 -19.22 3.74 8.56
C THR A 21 -19.60 2.54 7.71
N GLY A 22 -19.02 1.37 7.96
CA GLY A 22 -19.14 0.18 7.13
C GLY A 22 -18.29 0.21 5.85
N GLU A 23 -17.52 1.28 5.63
CA GLU A 23 -16.59 1.40 4.49
C GLU A 23 -15.44 0.40 4.61
N LEU A 24 -14.91 -0.03 3.46
CA LEU A 24 -13.76 -0.93 3.39
C LEU A 24 -12.53 -0.17 2.89
N PHE A 25 -11.48 -0.15 3.68
CA PHE A 25 -10.21 0.48 3.36
C PHE A 25 -9.19 -0.57 2.94
N SER A 26 -8.54 -0.34 1.81
CA SER A 26 -7.63 -1.29 1.19
C SER A 26 -6.46 -0.55 0.53
N PHE A 27 -5.48 -1.30 0.06
CA PHE A 27 -4.33 -0.75 -0.64
C PHE A 27 -3.68 -1.80 -1.52
N GLN A 28 -2.91 -1.33 -2.50
CA GLN A 28 -2.04 -2.13 -3.34
C GLN A 28 -0.58 -1.81 -3.00
N TYR A 29 0.29 -2.81 -3.05
CA TYR A 29 1.73 -2.62 -2.92
C TYR A 29 2.50 -3.57 -3.83
N GLY A 30 3.72 -3.19 -4.21
CA GLY A 30 4.48 -3.96 -5.19
C GLY A 30 5.86 -3.40 -5.52
N PRO A 31 6.61 -4.07 -6.41
CA PRO A 31 8.00 -3.73 -6.71
C PRO A 31 8.17 -2.57 -7.71
N VAL A 32 7.08 -1.98 -8.20
CA VAL A 32 7.09 -0.91 -9.22
C VAL A 32 6.41 0.35 -8.66
N PRO A 33 6.96 1.57 -8.86
CA PRO A 33 6.31 2.81 -8.45
C PRO A 33 4.93 3.03 -9.11
N PRO A 34 3.95 3.62 -8.40
CA PRO A 34 3.96 3.89 -6.96
C PRO A 34 4.01 2.57 -6.17
N PHE A 35 4.90 2.49 -5.17
CA PHE A 35 5.12 1.25 -4.42
C PHE A 35 3.97 0.92 -3.46
N LEU A 36 3.15 1.92 -3.13
CA LEU A 36 1.97 1.81 -2.29
C LEU A 36 0.88 2.72 -2.87
N THR A 37 -0.34 2.19 -3.00
CA THR A 37 -1.52 2.94 -3.44
C THR A 37 -2.68 2.64 -2.51
N TYR A 38 -3.20 3.65 -1.83
CA TYR A 38 -4.31 3.54 -0.89
C TYR A 38 -5.66 3.84 -1.56
N PHE A 39 -6.71 3.15 -1.14
CA PHE A 39 -8.07 3.40 -1.60
C PHE A 39 -9.13 2.85 -0.64
N ARG A 40 -10.39 3.19 -0.92
CA ARG A 40 -11.54 2.72 -0.14
C ARG A 40 -12.74 2.40 -1.02
N PHE A 41 -13.62 1.57 -0.49
CA PHE A 41 -14.90 1.17 -1.04
C PHE A 41 -16.02 1.60 -0.10
N ASP A 42 -17.18 1.91 -0.67
CA ASP A 42 -18.38 2.19 0.12
C ASP A 42 -18.95 0.94 0.81
N THR A 43 -19.99 1.15 1.60
CA THR A 43 -20.72 0.12 2.35
C THR A 43 -21.35 -0.96 1.46
N VAL A 44 -21.59 -0.65 0.18
CA VAL A 44 -22.18 -1.58 -0.77
C VAL A 44 -21.09 -2.51 -1.33
N GLY A 45 -19.81 -2.16 -1.17
CA GLY A 45 -18.65 -2.97 -1.58
C GLY A 45 -18.58 -3.23 -3.09
N LYS A 46 -19.45 -2.57 -3.88
CA LYS A 46 -19.61 -2.83 -5.32
C LYS A 46 -18.73 -1.94 -6.17
N TYR A 47 -18.37 -0.77 -5.67
CA TYR A 47 -17.58 0.20 -6.41
C TYR A 47 -16.52 0.83 -5.51
N LYS A 48 -15.31 0.95 -6.07
CA LYS A 48 -14.31 1.85 -5.54
C LYS A 48 -14.86 3.26 -5.70
N THR A 49 -15.34 3.84 -4.60
CA THR A 49 -16.06 5.11 -4.63
C THR A 49 -15.16 6.31 -4.78
N TRP A 50 -13.85 6.12 -4.65
CA TRP A 50 -12.87 7.19 -4.60
C TRP A 50 -11.66 6.91 -5.48
N GLU A 51 -10.96 7.97 -5.85
CA GLU A 51 -9.74 7.88 -6.64
C GLU A 51 -8.62 7.18 -5.87
N ASP A 52 -7.70 6.58 -6.63
CA ASP A 52 -6.47 6.02 -6.09
C ASP A 52 -5.64 7.13 -5.45
N VAL A 53 -5.15 6.87 -4.24
CA VAL A 53 -4.18 7.74 -3.55
C VAL A 53 -2.80 7.10 -3.65
N PRO A 54 -2.02 7.39 -4.72
CA PRO A 54 -0.66 6.90 -4.82
C PRO A 54 0.21 7.55 -3.75
N ILE A 55 1.03 6.75 -3.07
CA ILE A 55 1.94 7.20 -2.02
C ILE A 55 3.37 7.20 -2.57
N PHE A 56 3.89 8.37 -2.88
CA PHE A 56 5.23 8.58 -3.42
C PHE A 56 6.29 8.84 -2.34
N LEU A 57 5.88 9.18 -1.11
CA LEU A 57 6.78 9.30 0.05
C LEU A 57 7.49 7.98 0.42
N LEU A 58 6.90 6.84 0.05
CA LEU A 58 7.57 5.55 0.15
C LEU A 58 8.57 5.41 -1.00
N ALA A 59 9.86 5.66 -0.73
CA ALA A 59 10.91 5.76 -1.76
C ALA A 59 11.39 4.40 -2.31
N GLN A 60 10.98 3.30 -1.70
CA GLN A 60 11.47 1.95 -2.01
C GLN A 60 10.36 0.90 -1.83
N PRO A 61 10.44 -0.27 -2.49
CA PRO A 61 9.39 -1.29 -2.46
C PRO A 61 9.37 -2.07 -1.13
N SER A 62 9.01 -1.39 -0.06
CA SER A 62 8.83 -1.96 1.27
C SER A 62 7.67 -2.95 1.27
N MET A 63 7.82 -4.05 2.03
CA MET A 63 6.79 -5.09 2.16
C MET A 63 5.73 -4.60 3.17
N VAL A 64 4.87 -3.68 2.72
CA VAL A 64 3.77 -3.11 3.51
C VAL A 64 2.64 -4.15 3.61
N HIS A 65 2.89 -5.25 4.32
CA HIS A 65 1.97 -6.40 4.35
C HIS A 65 0.55 -6.03 4.78
N ASP A 66 0.46 -5.14 5.77
CA ASP A 66 -0.74 -4.88 6.53
C ASP A 66 -0.72 -3.41 7.01
N SER A 67 -1.90 -2.88 7.28
CA SER A 67 -2.13 -1.49 7.68
C SER A 67 -2.96 -1.44 8.95
N ALA A 68 -3.11 -0.25 9.54
CA ALA A 68 -4.12 0.01 10.54
C ALA A 68 -5.02 1.16 10.07
N ILE A 69 -6.31 1.09 10.40
CA ILE A 69 -7.27 2.16 10.21
C ILE A 69 -7.78 2.58 11.58
N THR A 70 -7.82 3.87 11.82
CA THR A 70 -8.38 4.52 13.01
C THR A 70 -9.60 5.35 12.60
N GLU A 71 -10.21 6.06 13.54
CA GLU A 71 -11.28 7.01 13.24
C GLU A 71 -10.85 8.06 12.19
N TRP A 72 -9.59 8.52 12.25
CA TRP A 72 -9.11 9.67 11.47
C TRP A 72 -7.97 9.36 10.51
N PHE A 73 -7.25 8.26 10.69
CA PHE A 73 -6.01 7.97 9.96
C PHE A 73 -5.94 6.55 9.43
N ALA A 74 -5.33 6.41 8.26
CA ALA A 74 -4.72 5.19 7.77
C ALA A 74 -3.23 5.18 8.10
N ILE A 75 -2.73 4.04 8.57
CA ILE A 75 -1.36 3.88 9.04
C ILE A 75 -0.68 2.76 8.27
N PHE A 76 0.48 3.06 7.68
CA PHE A 76 1.29 2.12 6.91
C PHE A 76 2.66 1.95 7.54
N ARG A 77 3.16 0.72 7.55
CA ARG A 77 4.49 0.40 8.11
C ARG A 77 5.51 0.32 6.97
N ASP A 78 6.45 1.25 6.94
CA ASP A 78 7.67 1.12 6.14
C ASP A 78 8.71 0.37 6.98
N ILE A 79 8.90 -0.92 6.69
CA ILE A 79 9.74 -1.82 7.48
C ILE A 79 11.04 -2.13 6.74
N GLN A 80 11.91 -2.96 7.32
CA GLN A 80 13.18 -3.35 6.71
C GLN A 80 13.08 -4.50 5.69
N ILE A 81 11.88 -5.04 5.46
CA ILE A 81 11.66 -6.10 4.48
C ILE A 81 11.28 -5.48 3.14
N MET A 82 12.03 -5.81 2.09
CA MET A 82 11.94 -5.21 0.76
C MET A 82 11.59 -6.25 -0.29
N MET A 83 10.81 -5.85 -1.29
CA MET A 83 10.63 -6.62 -2.52
C MET A 83 11.81 -6.31 -3.46
N LYS A 84 12.65 -7.32 -3.71
CA LYS A 84 13.83 -7.26 -4.57
C LYS A 84 13.74 -8.34 -5.66
N PRO A 85 12.84 -8.22 -6.66
CA PRO A 85 12.69 -9.24 -7.71
C PRO A 85 13.97 -9.52 -8.49
N ILE A 86 14.87 -8.52 -8.58
CA ILE A 86 16.18 -8.66 -9.23
C ILE A 86 17.06 -9.75 -8.60
N TYR A 87 16.82 -10.13 -7.34
CA TYR A 87 17.56 -11.24 -6.72
C TYR A 87 17.20 -12.60 -7.31
N MET A 88 16.05 -12.74 -7.98
CA MET A 88 15.68 -14.00 -8.63
C MET A 88 16.55 -14.33 -9.85
N VAL A 89 17.15 -13.31 -10.49
CA VAL A 89 17.94 -13.50 -11.73
C VAL A 89 19.43 -13.71 -11.48
N VAL A 90 19.87 -13.72 -10.23
CA VAL A 90 21.27 -14.04 -9.89
C VAL A 90 21.54 -15.55 -10.07
N PRO A 91 22.78 -15.96 -10.40
CA PRO A 91 23.13 -17.38 -10.50
C PRO A 91 22.77 -18.13 -9.21
N GLY A 92 22.00 -19.22 -9.34
CA GLY A 92 21.50 -20.00 -8.20
C GLY A 92 20.12 -19.60 -7.67
N GLY A 93 19.53 -18.49 -8.15
CA GLY A 93 18.17 -18.05 -7.81
C GLY A 93 18.04 -17.54 -6.37
N GLY A 94 17.96 -16.23 -6.19
CA GLY A 94 17.74 -15.60 -4.88
C GLY A 94 16.26 -15.39 -4.55
N SER A 95 15.97 -15.18 -3.26
CA SER A 95 14.64 -14.81 -2.80
C SER A 95 14.23 -13.42 -3.35
N PRO A 96 13.00 -13.25 -3.88
CA PRO A 96 12.48 -11.95 -4.28
C PRO A 96 12.18 -11.02 -3.10
N ILE A 97 12.33 -11.51 -1.86
CA ILE A 97 12.15 -10.76 -0.62
C ILE A 97 13.48 -10.77 0.13
N GLY A 98 13.92 -9.60 0.60
CA GLY A 98 15.16 -9.47 1.38
C GLY A 98 15.04 -8.41 2.46
N SER A 99 15.95 -8.46 3.44
CA SER A 99 16.07 -7.42 4.46
C SER A 99 17.07 -6.35 4.05
N ASP A 100 16.78 -5.09 4.37
CA ASP A 100 17.73 -3.98 4.32
C ASP A 100 17.89 -3.38 5.73
N GLN A 101 19.02 -3.68 6.38
CA GLN A 101 19.33 -3.21 7.73
C GLN A 101 19.66 -1.71 7.78
N GLY A 102 19.98 -1.09 6.63
CA GLY A 102 20.21 0.34 6.53
C GLY A 102 18.92 1.15 6.45
N ASN A 103 17.78 0.51 6.14
CA ASN A 103 16.48 1.19 6.15
C ASN A 103 16.03 1.43 7.60
N VAL A 104 15.75 2.68 7.95
CA VAL A 104 15.18 3.03 9.26
C VAL A 104 13.66 2.82 9.17
N PRO A 105 13.05 1.96 10.01
CA PRO A 105 11.61 1.77 10.01
C PRO A 105 10.85 3.06 10.27
N ARG A 106 9.78 3.30 9.51
CA ARG A 106 8.92 4.48 9.64
C ARG A 106 7.45 4.07 9.68
N LEU A 107 6.63 4.93 10.30
CA LEU A 107 5.18 4.83 10.24
C LEU A 107 4.67 5.99 9.41
N GLY A 108 3.99 5.65 8.33
CA GLY A 108 3.29 6.60 7.50
C GLY A 108 1.88 6.83 8.01
N ILE A 109 1.55 8.06 8.39
CA ILE A 109 0.25 8.44 8.93
C ILE A 109 -0.47 9.31 7.90
N LEU A 110 -1.53 8.78 7.30
CA LEU A 110 -2.31 9.45 6.26
C LEU A 110 -3.72 9.74 6.79
N PRO A 111 -4.31 10.94 6.59
CA PRO A 111 -5.72 11.15 6.87
C PRO A 111 -6.58 10.09 6.16
N LYS A 112 -7.54 9.50 6.87
CA LYS A 112 -8.40 8.39 6.37
C LYS A 112 -9.13 8.77 5.08
N TYR A 113 -9.41 10.05 4.90
CA TYR A 113 -10.10 10.60 3.74
C TYR A 113 -9.21 11.45 2.82
N ALA A 114 -7.87 11.29 2.90
CA ALA A 114 -6.93 11.99 2.04
C ALA A 114 -7.17 11.72 0.55
N TRP A 115 -6.79 12.70 -0.28
CA TRP A 115 -6.86 12.66 -1.75
C TRP A 115 -5.48 12.58 -2.41
N ALA A 116 -4.43 12.86 -1.64
CA ALA A 116 -3.03 12.81 -2.03
C ALA A 116 -2.17 12.48 -0.80
N ASP A 117 -0.92 12.10 -1.02
CA ASP A 117 0.05 11.83 0.04
C ASP A 117 0.68 13.10 0.65
N ALA A 118 0.29 14.28 0.18
CA ALA A 118 0.80 15.57 0.68
C ALA A 118 0.54 15.80 2.18
N GLU A 119 -0.49 15.17 2.74
CA GLU A 119 -0.84 15.28 4.17
C GLU A 119 -0.25 14.14 5.02
N MET A 120 0.48 13.21 4.39
CA MET A 120 1.08 12.10 5.09
C MET A 120 2.30 12.56 5.90
N ARG A 121 2.45 12.00 7.10
CA ARG A 121 3.57 12.27 8.01
C ARG A 121 4.33 11.00 8.33
#